data_AF-A0A1F5NUE3-F1
#
_entry.id   AF-A0A1F5NUE3-F1
#
_cell.length_a   1.000
_cell.length_b   1.000
_cell.length_c   1.000
_cell.angle_alpha   90.00
_cell.angle_beta   90.00
_cell.angle_gamma   90.00
#
_symmetry.space_group_name_H-M   'P 1'
#
loop_
_entity.id
_entity.type
_entity.pdbx_description
1 polymer ?
#
loop_
_entity_poly.entity_id
_entity_poly.type
_entity_poly.pdbx_seq_one_letter_code
_entity_poly.pdbx_strand_id
1 'polypeptide(L)'
;MYLMAVKSARGKKAYFLDPVLLEGRERYERWVQAIALIPLAVKKRIRAFVSDGFRGSQLLSEQNRWLHQRCHFHLLANLVRGKGKRRYRIRSSRLRDTLLETTRIILSSQSPYLLAQARKTTRRLLHHSTCPPYIRKQALEFLEREQDFQTYLRYTKLHLPTTTSAIESTGRMIRRATRTARTPQSLLLRATAFLRLKKFVICNGNINRIK
;
A
#
# COMPACT_ATOMS: atom_id res chain seq x y z
N MET A 1 -3.04 13.65 9.41
CA MET A 1 -3.83 13.93 8.18
C MET A 1 -4.06 12.62 7.45
N TYR A 2 -5.31 12.30 7.17
CA TYR A 2 -5.75 11.07 6.52
C TYR A 2 -6.10 11.39 5.07
N LEU A 3 -5.47 10.68 4.15
CA LEU A 3 -5.66 10.86 2.71
C LEU A 3 -6.36 9.62 2.16
N MET A 4 -7.47 9.83 1.47
CA MET A 4 -8.28 8.77 0.91
C MET A 4 -8.59 9.06 -0.55
N ALA A 5 -8.64 8.01 -1.35
CA ALA A 5 -9.07 8.09 -2.74
C ALA A 5 -9.98 6.92 -3.08
N VAL A 6 -10.97 7.17 -3.92
CA VAL A 6 -11.93 6.16 -4.39
C VAL A 6 -11.74 5.92 -5.88
N LYS A 7 -11.77 4.65 -6.27
CA LYS A 7 -11.65 4.23 -7.67
C LYS A 7 -12.84 3.34 -8.01
N SER A 8 -13.46 3.57 -9.17
CA SER A 8 -14.39 2.59 -9.72
C SER A 8 -13.65 1.29 -10.04
N ALA A 9 -14.30 0.14 -9.83
CA ALA A 9 -13.73 -1.17 -10.13
C ALA A 9 -13.25 -1.29 -11.59
N ARG A 10 -13.95 -0.66 -12.54
CA ARG A 10 -13.59 -0.66 -13.97
C ARG A 10 -12.78 0.56 -14.40
N GLY A 11 -12.66 1.58 -13.55
CA GLY A 11 -11.98 2.84 -13.88
C GLY A 11 -10.48 2.77 -13.62
N LYS A 12 -9.71 3.60 -14.33
CA LYS A 12 -8.27 3.82 -14.06
C LYS A 12 -8.01 5.05 -13.19
N LYS A 13 -8.99 5.92 -12.98
CA LYS A 13 -8.86 7.16 -12.20
C LYS A 13 -9.31 6.92 -10.76
N ALA A 14 -8.43 7.20 -9.81
CA ALA A 14 -8.77 7.28 -8.40
C ALA A 14 -8.93 8.75 -8.00
N TYR A 15 -10.11 9.11 -7.52
CA TYR A 15 -10.47 10.48 -7.15
C TYR A 15 -10.26 10.67 -5.66
N PHE A 16 -9.65 11.80 -5.28
CA PHE A 16 -9.42 12.09 -3.88
C PHE A 16 -10.71 12.54 -3.20
N LEU A 17 -10.91 12.06 -1.97
CA LEU A 17 -11.84 12.66 -1.03
C LEU A 17 -11.14 13.86 -0.38
N ASP A 18 -11.93 14.75 0.22
CA ASP A 18 -11.35 15.82 1.03
C ASP A 18 -10.52 15.18 2.17
N PRO A 19 -9.32 15.72 2.45
CA PRO A 19 -8.44 15.17 3.48
C PRO A 19 -9.05 15.41 4.85
N VAL A 20 -8.84 14.47 5.77
CA VAL A 20 -9.29 14.61 7.16
C VAL A 20 -8.09 14.94 8.05
N LEU A 21 -8.16 16.04 8.79
CA LEU A 21 -7.14 16.39 9.77
C LEU A 21 -7.69 16.15 11.18
N LEU A 22 -7.10 15.18 11.89
CA LEU A 22 -7.40 14.91 13.29
C LEU A 22 -6.11 15.12 14.09
N GLU A 23 -6.27 15.65 15.30
CA GLU A 23 -5.18 15.89 16.23
C GLU A 23 -4.58 14.58 16.78
N GLY A 24 -3.28 14.63 17.07
CA GLY A 24 -2.54 13.53 17.67
C GLY A 24 -1.91 12.58 16.66
N ARG A 25 -1.55 11.38 17.15
CA ARG A 25 -0.90 10.33 16.36
C ARG A 25 -1.92 9.50 15.60
N GLU A 26 -1.46 8.86 14.54
CA GLU A 26 -2.25 7.87 13.82
C GLU A 26 -2.64 6.70 14.74
N ARG A 27 -3.95 6.41 14.80
CA ARG A 27 -4.53 5.30 15.57
C ARG A 27 -5.77 4.75 14.86
N TYR A 28 -6.17 3.55 15.25
CA TYR A 28 -7.31 2.86 14.69
C TYR A 28 -8.61 3.68 14.79
N GLU A 29 -8.89 4.24 15.97
CA GLU A 29 -10.12 4.99 16.25
C GLU A 29 -10.23 6.24 15.37
N ARG A 30 -9.08 6.84 15.04
CA ARG A 30 -9.00 8.00 14.15
C ARG A 30 -9.24 7.63 12.69
N TRP A 31 -8.83 6.44 12.27
CA TRP A 31 -9.22 5.89 10.96
C TRP A 31 -10.72 5.61 10.87
N VAL A 32 -11.33 5.09 11.93
CA VAL A 32 -12.79 4.93 12.02
C VAL A 32 -13.50 6.27 11.86
N GLN A 33 -13.04 7.31 12.59
CA GLN A 33 -13.56 8.68 12.46
C GLN A 33 -13.41 9.23 11.03
N ALA A 34 -12.22 9.09 10.42
CA ALA A 34 -11.99 9.57 9.06
C ALA A 34 -12.89 8.86 8.02
N ILE A 35 -13.08 7.55 8.14
CA ILE A 35 -13.94 6.77 7.23
C ILE A 35 -15.42 7.07 7.45
N ALA A 36 -15.84 7.43 8.65
CA ALA A 36 -17.22 7.85 8.92
C ALA A 36 -17.61 9.11 8.12
N LEU A 37 -16.63 9.95 7.75
CA LEU A 37 -16.84 11.15 6.93
C LEU A 37 -16.98 10.87 5.43
N ILE A 38 -16.75 9.64 4.97
CA ILE A 38 -17.01 9.27 3.57
C ILE A 38 -18.52 9.35 3.34
N PRO A 39 -18.99 10.09 2.31
CA PRO A 39 -20.43 10.19 2.02
C PRO A 39 -21.08 8.82 1.91
N LEU A 40 -22.24 8.64 2.55
CA LEU A 40 -22.89 7.33 2.67
C LEU A 40 -23.13 6.66 1.30
N ALA A 41 -23.51 7.46 0.29
CA ALA A 41 -23.71 6.99 -1.09
C ALA A 41 -22.43 6.39 -1.70
N VAL A 42 -21.26 6.95 -1.38
CA VAL A 42 -19.95 6.41 -1.79
C VAL A 42 -19.61 5.19 -0.94
N LYS A 43 -19.73 5.30 0.38
CA LYS A 43 -19.37 4.25 1.35
C LYS A 43 -20.08 2.93 1.06
N LYS A 44 -21.39 2.95 0.76
CA LYS A 44 -22.20 1.77 0.40
C LYS A 44 -21.71 1.03 -0.86
N ARG A 45 -20.97 1.72 -1.74
CA ARG A 45 -20.43 1.18 -3.00
C ARG A 45 -19.02 0.63 -2.87
N ILE A 46 -18.34 0.90 -1.75
CA ILE A 46 -17.01 0.36 -1.50
C ILE A 46 -17.11 -1.15 -1.30
N ARG A 47 -16.24 -1.88 -1.99
CA ARG A 47 -16.14 -3.35 -1.92
C ARG A 47 -14.77 -3.84 -1.44
N ALA A 48 -13.76 -2.99 -1.56
CA ALA A 48 -12.40 -3.31 -1.16
C ALA A 48 -11.69 -2.07 -0.64
N PHE A 49 -10.76 -2.29 0.29
CA PHE A 49 -9.92 -1.29 0.91
C PHE A 49 -8.45 -1.62 0.62
N VAL A 50 -7.73 -0.65 0.06
CA VAL A 50 -6.29 -0.79 -0.20
C VAL A 50 -5.52 0.13 0.73
N SER A 51 -4.60 -0.42 1.51
CA SER A 51 -3.81 0.33 2.49
C SER A 51 -2.33 -0.05 2.45
N ASP A 52 -1.48 0.75 3.07
CA ASP A 52 -0.09 0.39 3.39
C ASP A 52 0.04 -0.69 4.49
N GLY A 53 -1.07 -1.03 5.14
CA GLY A 53 -1.11 -2.04 6.21
C GLY A 53 -0.85 -1.46 7.59
N PHE A 54 -1.27 -0.22 7.86
CA PHE A 54 -1.27 0.34 9.21
C PHE A 54 -2.02 -0.57 10.21
N ARG A 55 -1.69 -0.42 11.51
CA ARG A 55 -2.28 -1.21 12.58
C ARG A 55 -3.80 -0.99 12.63
N GLY A 56 -4.56 -2.08 12.51
CA GLY A 56 -6.03 -2.04 12.50
C GLY A 56 -6.66 -1.89 11.11
N SER A 57 -5.88 -1.80 10.02
CA SER A 57 -6.41 -1.76 8.65
C SER A 57 -7.25 -2.99 8.28
N GLN A 58 -6.87 -4.17 8.78
CA GLN A 58 -7.64 -5.40 8.61
C GLN A 58 -8.98 -5.33 9.36
N LEU A 59 -8.95 -5.03 10.66
CA LEU A 59 -10.16 -4.87 11.48
C LEU A 59 -11.12 -3.85 10.88
N LEU A 60 -10.59 -2.74 10.37
CA LEU A 60 -11.36 -1.70 9.71
C LEU A 60 -12.07 -2.22 8.45
N SER A 61 -11.43 -3.11 7.69
CA SER A 61 -12.01 -3.74 6.51
C SER A 61 -13.11 -4.73 6.90
N GLU A 62 -12.86 -5.55 7.93
CA GLU A 62 -13.83 -6.53 8.45
C GLU A 62 -15.10 -5.85 8.96
N GLN A 63 -14.97 -4.79 9.77
CA GLN A 63 -16.12 -4.03 10.30
C GLN A 63 -16.98 -3.39 9.20
N ASN A 64 -16.37 -3.00 8.08
CA ASN A 64 -17.11 -2.42 6.95
C ASN A 64 -17.48 -3.46 5.88
N ARG A 65 -17.19 -4.76 6.10
CA ARG A 65 -17.40 -5.85 5.14
C ARG A 65 -16.73 -5.58 3.79
N TRP A 66 -15.51 -5.06 3.83
CA TRP A 66 -14.68 -4.80 2.67
C TRP A 66 -13.56 -5.82 2.55
N LEU A 67 -13.22 -6.18 1.32
CA LEU A 67 -12.03 -6.98 1.04
C LEU A 67 -10.77 -6.14 1.30
N HIS A 68 -9.82 -6.67 2.05
CA HIS A 68 -8.57 -5.96 2.34
C HIS A 68 -7.49 -6.31 1.31
N GLN A 69 -6.77 -5.31 0.81
CA GLN A 69 -5.57 -5.49 0.01
C GLN A 69 -4.45 -4.61 0.60
N ARG A 70 -3.35 -5.23 1.01
CA ARG A 70 -2.12 -4.50 1.34
C ARG A 70 -1.39 -4.10 0.07
N CYS A 71 -0.90 -2.87 0.06
CA CYS A 71 -0.25 -2.27 -1.09
C CYS A 71 1.13 -2.91 -1.32
N HIS A 72 1.35 -3.47 -2.53
CA HIS A 72 2.65 -4.09 -2.85
C HIS A 72 3.78 -3.06 -2.87
N PHE A 73 3.51 -1.80 -3.21
CA PHE A 73 4.54 -0.76 -3.26
C PHE A 73 5.27 -0.64 -1.92
N HIS A 74 4.56 -0.61 -0.79
CA HIS A 74 5.18 -0.47 0.53
C HIS A 74 6.00 -1.70 0.91
N LEU A 75 5.51 -2.90 0.59
CA LEU A 75 6.25 -4.15 0.78
C LEU A 75 7.55 -4.15 -0.03
N LEU A 76 7.47 -3.87 -1.33
CA LEU A 76 8.63 -3.91 -2.22
C LEU A 76 9.63 -2.78 -1.91
N ALA A 77 9.14 -1.58 -1.60
CA ALA A 77 9.97 -0.43 -1.22
C ALA A 77 10.80 -0.73 0.04
N ASN A 78 10.23 -1.45 0.99
CA ASN A 78 10.90 -1.87 2.22
C ASN A 78 12.07 -2.83 1.94
N LEU A 79 11.92 -3.76 1.00
CA LEU A 79 12.98 -4.71 0.61
C LEU A 79 14.16 -4.04 -0.11
N VAL A 80 13.90 -2.97 -0.85
CA VAL A 80 14.93 -2.21 -1.59
C VAL A 80 15.45 -0.98 -0.84
N ARG A 81 14.90 -0.67 0.34
CA ARG A 81 15.29 0.50 1.14
C ARG A 81 16.79 0.47 1.43
N GLY A 82 17.46 1.59 1.13
CA GLY A 82 18.91 1.75 1.35
C GLY A 82 19.79 1.20 0.22
N LYS A 83 19.24 0.56 -0.83
CA LYS A 83 20.00 0.12 -2.02
C LYS A 83 20.35 1.27 -2.99
N GLY A 84 20.71 2.45 -2.49
CA GLY A 84 21.05 3.61 -3.33
C GLY A 84 22.24 3.36 -4.29
N LYS A 85 22.85 4.42 -4.82
CA LYS A 85 23.96 4.34 -5.81
C LYS A 85 25.12 3.40 -5.40
N ARG A 86 25.28 3.09 -4.10
CA ARG A 86 26.31 2.19 -3.55
C ARG A 86 25.81 0.78 -3.19
N ARG A 87 24.82 0.24 -3.93
CA ARG A 87 24.22 -1.09 -3.69
C ARG A 87 25.25 -2.23 -3.54
N TYR A 88 26.36 -2.15 -4.26
CA TYR A 88 27.44 -3.16 -4.26
C TYR A 88 28.18 -3.26 -2.93
N ARG A 89 28.13 -2.22 -2.08
CA ARG A 89 28.78 -2.20 -0.76
C ARG A 89 27.93 -2.87 0.33
N ILE A 90 26.68 -3.23 0.04
CA ILE A 90 25.78 -3.82 1.02
C ILE A 90 26.04 -5.33 1.05
N ARG A 91 26.57 -5.86 2.15
CA ARG A 91 26.84 -7.30 2.37
C ARG A 91 25.63 -8.20 2.08
N SER A 92 24.42 -7.68 2.27
CA SER A 92 23.14 -8.37 1.99
C SER A 92 22.52 -8.07 0.63
N SER A 93 23.22 -7.41 -0.31
CA SER A 93 22.61 -6.97 -1.58
C SER A 93 22.01 -8.14 -2.38
N ARG A 94 22.80 -9.20 -2.61
CA ARG A 94 22.37 -10.41 -3.33
C ARG A 94 21.16 -11.06 -2.67
N LEU A 95 21.23 -11.25 -1.34
CA LEU A 95 20.13 -11.79 -0.54
C LEU A 95 18.83 -10.99 -0.75
N ARG A 96 18.93 -9.65 -0.72
CA ARG A 96 17.78 -8.77 -0.94
C ARG A 96 17.25 -8.82 -2.37
N ASP A 97 18.11 -9.04 -3.37
CA ASP A 97 17.68 -9.20 -4.77
C ASP A 97 16.88 -10.50 -4.92
N THR A 98 17.38 -11.61 -4.35
CA THR A 98 16.65 -12.89 -4.36
C THR A 98 15.36 -12.82 -3.53
N LEU A 99 15.35 -12.12 -2.39
CA LEU A 99 14.13 -11.87 -1.62
C LEU A 99 13.11 -11.07 -2.43
N LEU A 100 13.55 -10.03 -3.15
CA LEU A 100 12.69 -9.24 -4.00
C LEU A 100 12.06 -10.09 -5.12
N GLU A 101 12.86 -10.95 -5.75
CA GLU A 101 12.39 -11.81 -6.83
C GLU A 101 11.40 -12.86 -6.35
N THR A 102 11.74 -13.59 -5.28
CA THR A 102 10.81 -14.56 -4.66
C THR A 102 9.53 -13.88 -4.17
N THR A 103 9.61 -12.66 -3.63
CA THR A 103 8.43 -11.87 -3.25
C THR A 103 7.56 -11.55 -4.47
N ARG A 104 8.13 -11.16 -5.61
CA ARG A 104 7.36 -10.92 -6.83
C ARG A 104 6.67 -12.18 -7.35
N ILE A 105 7.33 -13.32 -7.27
CA ILE A 105 6.74 -14.62 -7.62
C ILE A 105 5.53 -14.89 -6.71
N ILE A 106 5.70 -14.76 -5.38
CA ILE A 106 4.61 -14.97 -4.42
C ILE A 106 3.46 -14.01 -4.68
N LEU A 107 3.74 -12.74 -4.95
CA LEU A 107 2.70 -11.74 -5.17
C LEU A 107 1.83 -12.01 -6.41
N SER A 108 2.37 -12.66 -7.44
CA SER A 108 1.73 -12.71 -8.75
C SER A 108 1.47 -14.07 -9.37
N SER A 109 2.10 -15.13 -8.86
CA SER A 109 1.89 -16.48 -9.39
C SER A 109 0.64 -17.13 -8.81
N GLN A 110 -0.07 -17.89 -9.63
CA GLN A 110 -1.13 -18.81 -9.20
C GLN A 110 -0.66 -20.28 -9.18
N SER A 111 0.56 -20.56 -9.65
CA SER A 111 1.11 -21.93 -9.69
C SER A 111 1.52 -22.40 -8.28
N PRO A 112 0.90 -23.46 -7.74
CA PRO A 112 1.25 -23.98 -6.42
C PRO A 112 2.72 -24.38 -6.30
N TYR A 113 3.29 -24.94 -7.36
CA TYR A 113 4.69 -25.33 -7.43
C TYR A 113 5.64 -24.14 -7.30
N LEU A 114 5.44 -23.09 -8.11
CA LEU A 114 6.28 -21.89 -8.06
C LEU A 114 6.15 -21.17 -6.72
N LEU A 115 4.94 -21.12 -6.15
CA LEU A 115 4.69 -20.54 -4.83
C LEU A 115 5.42 -21.31 -3.73
N ALA A 116 5.36 -22.65 -3.74
CA ALA A 116 6.06 -23.49 -2.77
C ALA A 116 7.59 -23.28 -2.84
N GLN A 117 8.16 -23.26 -4.04
CA GLN A 117 9.58 -23.00 -4.26
C GLN A 117 10.01 -21.60 -3.80
N ALA A 118 9.20 -20.58 -4.13
CA ALA A 118 9.47 -19.21 -3.72
C ALA A 118 9.43 -19.07 -2.20
N ARG A 119 8.39 -19.60 -1.53
CA ARG A 119 8.28 -19.60 -0.06
C ARG A 119 9.43 -20.32 0.62
N LYS A 120 9.81 -21.50 0.13
CA LYS A 120 10.95 -22.28 0.64
C LYS A 120 12.24 -21.46 0.54
N THR A 121 12.47 -20.85 -0.62
CA THR A 121 13.64 -19.99 -0.86
C THR A 121 13.64 -18.77 0.04
N THR A 122 12.51 -18.07 0.16
CA THR A 122 12.36 -16.93 1.06
C THR A 122 12.70 -17.33 2.49
N ARG A 123 12.07 -18.36 3.06
CA ARG A 123 12.33 -18.83 4.43
C ARG A 123 13.81 -19.12 4.67
N ARG A 124 14.46 -19.85 3.75
CA ARG A 124 15.91 -20.12 3.84
C ARG A 124 16.75 -18.84 3.92
N LEU A 125 16.43 -17.82 3.11
CA LEU A 125 17.15 -16.54 3.13
C LEU A 125 16.93 -15.77 4.44
N LEU A 126 15.76 -15.90 5.07
CA LEU A 126 15.46 -15.21 6.33
C LEU A 126 16.29 -15.74 7.51
N HIS A 127 16.66 -17.02 7.49
CA HIS A 127 17.55 -17.64 8.48
C HIS A 127 19.03 -17.38 8.23
N HIS A 128 19.41 -16.81 7.08
CA HIS A 128 20.81 -16.51 6.79
C HIS A 128 21.35 -15.41 7.71
N SER A 129 22.59 -15.56 8.19
CA SER A 129 23.23 -14.64 9.14
C SER A 129 23.37 -13.20 8.62
N THR A 130 23.46 -13.04 7.29
CA THR A 130 23.55 -11.73 6.64
C THR A 130 22.19 -11.05 6.43
N CYS A 131 21.06 -11.69 6.76
CA CYS A 131 19.74 -11.10 6.65
C CYS A 131 19.53 -10.04 7.74
N PRO A 132 19.32 -8.76 7.40
CA PRO A 132 19.08 -7.72 8.40
C PRO A 132 17.80 -7.99 9.20
N PRO A 133 17.78 -7.77 10.53
CA PRO A 133 16.62 -8.08 11.37
C PRO A 133 15.31 -7.41 10.91
N TYR A 134 15.38 -6.16 10.42
CA TYR A 134 14.20 -5.45 9.95
C TYR A 134 13.61 -6.07 8.66
N ILE A 135 14.46 -6.57 7.75
CA ILE A 135 14.02 -7.27 6.53
C ILE A 135 13.42 -8.61 6.93
N ARG A 136 14.06 -9.32 7.86
CA ARG A 136 13.54 -10.58 8.40
C ARG A 136 12.13 -10.40 8.94
N LYS A 137 11.91 -9.41 9.80
CA LYS A 137 10.59 -9.08 10.37
C LYS A 137 9.55 -8.81 9.27
N GLN A 138 9.88 -7.94 8.32
CA GLN A 138 8.95 -7.55 7.25
C GLN A 138 8.60 -8.73 6.32
N ALA A 139 9.58 -9.56 5.98
CA ALA A 139 9.36 -10.71 5.11
C ALA A 139 8.60 -11.85 5.83
N LEU A 140 8.82 -12.06 7.13
CA LEU A 140 8.01 -12.99 7.93
C LEU A 140 6.55 -12.53 7.99
N GLU A 141 6.31 -11.26 8.31
CA GLU A 141 4.96 -10.68 8.33
C GLU A 141 4.28 -10.81 6.96
N PHE A 142 5.03 -10.62 5.87
CA PHE A 142 4.53 -10.85 4.52
C PHE A 142 4.12 -12.31 4.28
N LEU A 143 4.96 -13.28 4.66
CA LEU A 143 4.67 -14.71 4.50
C LEU A 143 3.45 -15.15 5.34
N GLU A 144 3.26 -14.57 6.52
CA GLU A 144 2.09 -14.83 7.36
C GLU A 144 0.80 -14.25 6.78
N ARG A 145 0.92 -13.13 6.05
CA ARG A 145 -0.21 -12.36 5.53
C ARG A 145 -0.26 -12.30 4.01
N GLU A 146 0.23 -13.34 3.32
CA GLU A 146 0.32 -13.34 1.85
C GLU A 146 -1.04 -13.07 1.19
N GLN A 147 -2.11 -13.58 1.80
CA GLN A 147 -3.48 -13.45 1.30
C GLN A 147 -3.90 -11.98 1.18
N ASP A 148 -3.51 -11.14 2.15
CA ASP A 148 -3.79 -9.70 2.14
C ASP A 148 -3.14 -9.01 0.95
N PHE A 149 -2.07 -9.57 0.38
CA PHE A 149 -1.42 -9.01 -0.80
C PHE A 149 -1.94 -9.64 -2.11
N GLN A 150 -2.69 -10.74 -2.05
CA GLN A 150 -3.16 -11.48 -3.22
C GLN A 150 -4.67 -11.32 -3.48
N THR A 151 -5.37 -10.49 -2.70
CA THR A 151 -6.80 -10.20 -2.90
C THR A 151 -7.11 -9.80 -4.34
N TYR A 152 -6.22 -9.05 -5.01
CA TYR A 152 -6.38 -8.69 -6.41
C TYR A 152 -6.40 -9.88 -7.39
N LEU A 153 -5.73 -10.99 -7.07
CA LEU A 153 -5.75 -12.24 -7.86
C LEU A 153 -7.06 -12.99 -7.66
N ARG A 154 -7.58 -13.02 -6.43
CA ARG A 154 -8.83 -13.71 -6.09
C ARG A 154 -10.06 -12.96 -6.61
N TYR A 155 -10.01 -11.64 -6.63
CA TYR A 155 -11.12 -10.77 -7.00
C TYR A 155 -10.80 -9.91 -8.22
N THR A 156 -10.47 -10.58 -9.34
CA THR A 156 -10.04 -9.96 -10.60
C THR A 156 -10.99 -8.87 -11.10
N LYS A 157 -12.31 -9.08 -10.95
CA LYS A 157 -13.37 -8.13 -11.34
C LYS A 157 -13.25 -6.75 -10.68
N LEU A 158 -12.58 -6.64 -9.54
CA LEU A 158 -12.40 -5.38 -8.82
C LEU A 158 -11.22 -4.55 -9.33
N HIS A 159 -10.34 -5.14 -10.16
CA HIS A 159 -9.13 -4.51 -10.70
C HIS A 159 -8.36 -3.69 -9.66
N LEU A 160 -8.11 -4.31 -8.50
CA LEU A 160 -7.41 -3.66 -7.39
C LEU A 160 -5.99 -3.27 -7.82
N PRO A 161 -5.48 -2.12 -7.35
CA PRO A 161 -4.10 -1.75 -7.58
C PRO A 161 -3.12 -2.67 -6.87
N THR A 162 -2.05 -3.00 -7.60
CA THR A 162 -0.89 -3.72 -7.08
C THR A 162 0.25 -2.74 -6.79
N THR A 163 0.73 -2.02 -7.81
CA THR A 163 1.87 -1.09 -7.70
C THR A 163 1.73 0.13 -8.62
N THR A 164 1.39 1.31 -8.09
CA THR A 164 1.50 2.55 -8.89
C THR A 164 2.28 3.67 -8.20
N SER A 165 2.67 3.53 -6.93
CA SER A 165 3.25 4.60 -6.10
C SER A 165 2.45 5.93 -6.11
N ALA A 166 1.26 5.94 -6.71
CA ALA A 166 0.56 7.17 -7.07
C ALA A 166 0.05 7.92 -5.85
N ILE A 167 -0.43 7.17 -4.85
CA ILE A 167 -0.84 7.71 -3.56
C ILE A 167 0.37 8.25 -2.79
N GLU A 168 1.50 7.52 -2.75
CA GLU A 168 2.71 7.98 -2.06
C GLU A 168 3.32 9.23 -2.71
N SER A 169 3.39 9.25 -4.05
CA SER A 169 3.82 10.42 -4.81
C SER A 169 2.93 11.63 -4.50
N THR A 170 1.61 11.42 -4.42
CA THR A 170 0.67 12.49 -4.05
C THR A 170 0.86 12.95 -2.61
N GLY A 171 1.05 12.03 -1.67
CA GLY A 171 1.38 12.37 -0.28
C GLY A 171 2.63 13.24 -0.18
N ARG A 172 3.68 12.93 -0.97
CA ARG A 172 4.89 13.76 -1.05
C ARG A 172 4.61 15.15 -1.62
N MET A 173 3.80 15.26 -2.67
CA MET A 173 3.43 16.55 -3.25
C MET A 173 2.62 17.39 -2.26
N ILE A 174 1.67 16.80 -1.54
CA ILE A 174 0.90 17.49 -0.49
C ILE A 174 1.85 18.00 0.59
N ARG A 175 2.74 17.16 1.12
CA ARG A 175 3.74 17.57 2.12
C ARG A 175 4.57 18.78 1.65
N ARG A 176 4.92 18.83 0.35
CA ARG A 176 5.63 19.98 -0.23
C ARG A 176 4.74 21.22 -0.31
N ALA A 177 3.49 21.07 -0.76
CA ALA A 177 2.52 22.17 -0.90
C ALA A 177 2.09 22.77 0.46
N THR A 178 2.05 21.95 1.51
CA THR A 178 1.65 22.37 2.86
C THR A 178 2.82 22.75 3.76
N ARG A 179 4.07 22.69 3.27
CA ARG A 179 5.29 22.85 4.09
C ARG A 179 5.33 24.17 4.87
N THR A 180 4.75 25.24 4.34
CA THR A 180 4.76 26.58 4.96
C THR A 180 3.47 26.89 5.74
N ALA A 181 2.57 25.93 5.91
CA ALA A 181 1.39 26.11 6.75
C ALA A 181 1.79 26.20 8.22
N ARG A 182 1.35 27.27 8.91
CA ARG A 182 1.69 27.52 10.33
C ARG A 182 0.58 27.13 11.31
N THR A 183 -0.62 26.82 10.82
CA THR A 183 -1.75 26.39 11.65
C THR A 183 -2.37 25.12 11.08
N PRO A 184 -3.02 24.27 11.91
CA PRO A 184 -3.76 23.10 11.44
C PRO A 184 -4.79 23.45 10.37
N GLN A 185 -5.50 24.56 10.55
CA GLN A 185 -6.50 25.04 9.59
C GLN A 185 -5.87 25.40 8.24
N SER A 186 -4.74 26.12 8.24
CA SER A 186 -4.01 26.46 7.02
C SER A 186 -3.48 25.20 6.31
N LEU A 187 -3.01 24.21 7.08
CA LEU A 187 -2.54 22.93 6.54
C LEU A 187 -3.68 22.18 5.86
N LEU A 188 -4.83 22.07 6.52
CA LEU A 188 -6.02 21.42 5.97
C LEU A 188 -6.50 22.13 4.70
N LEU A 189 -6.66 23.46 4.75
CA LEU A 189 -7.12 24.25 3.60
C LEU A 189 -6.22 24.07 2.38
N ARG A 190 -4.90 24.14 2.56
CA ARG A 190 -3.94 23.97 1.46
C ARG A 190 -3.93 22.55 0.92
N ALA A 191 -4.02 21.53 1.78
CA ALA A 191 -4.12 20.15 1.34
C ALA A 191 -5.41 19.91 0.52
N THR A 192 -6.54 20.43 1.00
CA THR A 192 -7.84 20.35 0.31
C THR A 192 -7.78 21.05 -1.05
N ALA A 193 -7.30 22.29 -1.09
CA ALA A 193 -7.15 23.03 -2.34
C ALA A 193 -6.25 22.28 -3.34
N PHE A 194 -5.09 21.78 -2.89
CA PHE A 194 -4.18 21.00 -3.73
C PHE A 194 -4.85 19.75 -4.31
N LEU A 195 -5.57 18.98 -3.47
CA LEU A 195 -6.24 17.75 -3.90
C LEU A 195 -7.38 18.03 -4.89
N ARG A 196 -8.17 19.07 -4.65
CA ARG A 196 -9.25 19.49 -5.56
C ARG A 196 -8.73 19.97 -6.91
N LEU A 197 -7.59 20.66 -6.94
CA LEU A 197 -6.91 21.05 -8.19
C LEU A 197 -6.33 19.83 -8.93
N LYS A 198 -5.72 18.89 -8.20
CA LYS A 198 -5.17 17.66 -8.78
C LYS A 198 -6.26 16.72 -9.31
N LYS A 199 -7.45 16.72 -8.70
CA LYS A 199 -8.66 15.92 -9.01
C LYS A 199 -8.51 14.40 -8.85
N PHE A 200 -7.53 13.79 -9.51
CA PHE A 200 -7.35 12.34 -9.51
C PHE A 200 -5.90 11.91 -9.69
N VAL A 201 -5.64 10.62 -9.47
CA VAL A 201 -4.44 9.93 -9.92
C VAL A 201 -4.78 8.75 -10.81
N ILE A 202 -3.87 8.46 -11.75
CA ILE A 202 -3.98 7.26 -12.56
C ILE A 202 -3.50 6.08 -11.72
N CYS A 203 -4.41 5.13 -11.58
CA CYS A 203 -4.27 3.88 -10.88
C CYS A 203 -4.43 2.77 -11.91
N ASN A 204 -3.31 2.47 -12.59
CA ASN A 204 -3.19 1.30 -13.44
C ASN A 204 -3.22 0.08 -12.52
N GLY A 205 -4.40 -0.51 -12.33
CA GLY A 205 -4.53 -1.82 -11.68
C GLY A 205 -3.81 -2.90 -12.49
N ASN A 206 -4.08 -4.18 -12.22
CA ASN A 206 -3.49 -5.29 -12.98
C ASN A 206 -3.94 -5.38 -14.47
N ILE A 207 -4.53 -4.31 -15.02
CA ILE A 207 -5.05 -4.22 -16.39
C ILE A 207 -3.92 -4.41 -17.44
N ASN A 208 -2.66 -4.18 -17.06
CA ASN A 208 -1.51 -4.27 -17.97
C ASN A 208 -0.79 -5.63 -17.98
N ARG A 209 -1.30 -6.66 -17.28
CA ARG A 209 -0.74 -8.03 -17.36
C ARG A 209 -1.61 -9.03 -18.12
N ILE A 210 -2.72 -8.58 -18.70
CA ILE A 210 -3.52 -9.35 -19.65
C ILE A 210 -3.12 -8.86 -21.06
N LYS A 211 -1.94 -9.27 -21.51
CA LYS A 211 -1.54 -9.33 -22.92
C LYS A 211 -0.59 -10.51 -23.05
#